data_AF-A0AAJ6NXW2-F1
#
_entry.id   AF-A0AAJ6NXW2-F1
#
_cell.length_a   1.000
_cell.length_b   1.000
_cell.length_c   1.000
_cell.angle_alpha   90.00
_cell.angle_beta   90.00
_cell.angle_gamma   90.00
#
_symmetry.space_group_name_H-M   'P 1'
#
loop_
_entity.id
_entity.type
_entity.pdbx_description
1 polymer ?
#
loop_
_entity_poly.entity_id
_entity_poly.type
_entity_poly.pdbx_seq_one_letter_code
_entity_poly.pdbx_strand_id
1 'polypeptide(L)'
;MSEKLKSGYQGLKKSVDPKRWSKQKALLTDEKLAIEGHPVMERWETPYMKAFAELVTRNGGHILECGFGLGISANAIQSYHPEEHTIIEANEDVFKRLIEFQQTAAHKVTPILGLACEVLESFNEPKFDGIFYDTYPLNADEQHTHQFTFIKKSYPLLKKGGILTYCNLTSTGVLKNKYDSWKQLFNETQLPHLLEAGVPENDIKGIVIFKVSPPSDCLYFQHKTAMIPILIKDV
;
A
#
# COMPACT_ATOMS: atom_id res chain seq x y z
N MET A 1 19.64 -25.93 -1.51
CA MET A 1 20.04 -24.58 -1.98
C MET A 1 18.78 -23.90 -2.48
N SER A 2 18.29 -22.86 -1.79
CA SER A 2 17.13 -22.12 -2.30
C SER A 2 17.57 -21.34 -3.54
N GLU A 3 16.76 -21.41 -4.59
CA GLU A 3 16.98 -20.64 -5.82
C GLU A 3 16.88 -19.15 -5.46
N LYS A 4 17.91 -18.35 -5.76
CA LYS A 4 17.87 -16.90 -5.52
C LYS A 4 16.78 -16.29 -6.41
N LEU A 5 15.89 -15.50 -5.81
CA LEU A 5 14.87 -14.73 -6.54
C LEU A 5 15.55 -13.78 -7.53
N LYS A 6 15.10 -13.79 -8.79
CA LYS A 6 15.56 -12.93 -9.90
C LYS A 6 14.62 -11.74 -10.15
N SER A 7 13.43 -11.74 -9.56
CA SER A 7 12.47 -10.62 -9.57
C SER A 7 11.58 -10.64 -8.31
N GLY A 8 10.95 -9.51 -7.99
CA GLY A 8 10.07 -9.39 -6.81
C GLY A 8 8.94 -10.43 -6.74
N TYR A 9 8.34 -10.79 -7.88
CA TYR A 9 7.23 -11.75 -7.93
C TYR A 9 7.63 -13.19 -8.24
N GLN A 10 8.91 -13.48 -8.49
CA GLN A 10 9.31 -14.85 -8.79
C GLN A 10 8.90 -15.78 -7.63
N GLY A 11 8.20 -16.87 -7.94
CA GLY A 11 7.76 -17.84 -6.93
C GLY A 11 6.41 -17.56 -6.28
N LEU A 12 5.70 -16.47 -6.64
CA LEU A 12 4.31 -16.28 -6.20
C LEU A 12 3.44 -17.43 -6.72
N LYS A 13 2.73 -18.08 -5.79
CA LYS A 13 1.85 -19.21 -6.09
C LYS A 13 0.56 -18.71 -6.76
N LYS A 14 0.01 -19.51 -7.67
CA LYS A 14 -1.32 -19.28 -8.25
C LYS A 14 -2.40 -19.94 -7.39
N SER A 15 -3.61 -19.37 -7.39
CA SER A 15 -4.81 -20.00 -6.80
C SER A 15 -4.62 -20.54 -5.37
N VAL A 16 -3.98 -19.75 -4.50
CA VAL A 16 -3.74 -20.10 -3.09
C VAL A 16 -4.67 -19.34 -2.16
N ASP A 17 -5.10 -19.99 -1.07
CA ASP A 17 -5.93 -19.37 -0.05
C ASP A 17 -5.22 -18.14 0.56
N PRO A 18 -5.79 -16.91 0.43
CA PRO A 18 -5.24 -15.70 1.02
C PRO A 18 -4.98 -15.79 2.53
N LYS A 19 -5.78 -16.56 3.27
CA LYS A 19 -5.69 -16.68 4.74
C LYS A 19 -4.39 -17.32 5.20
N ARG A 20 -3.73 -18.08 4.32
CA ARG A 20 -2.39 -18.65 4.59
C ARG A 20 -1.38 -17.56 4.98
N TRP A 21 -1.52 -16.34 4.45
CA TRP A 21 -0.58 -15.23 4.64
C TRP A 21 -0.46 -14.83 6.11
N SER A 22 -1.57 -14.92 6.84
CA SER A 22 -1.66 -14.51 8.23
C SER A 22 -0.69 -15.29 9.12
N LYS A 23 -0.51 -16.59 8.84
CA LYS A 23 0.35 -17.50 9.62
C LYS A 23 1.78 -17.62 9.08
N GLN A 24 2.12 -16.98 7.94
CA GLN A 24 3.47 -17.08 7.39
C GLN A 24 4.48 -16.37 8.29
N LYS A 25 5.67 -16.95 8.41
CA LYS A 25 6.75 -16.33 9.18
C LYS A 25 7.30 -15.11 8.45
N ALA A 26 7.31 -13.99 9.16
CA ALA A 26 7.95 -12.76 8.71
C ALA A 26 9.42 -12.76 9.13
N LEU A 27 10.31 -12.61 8.15
CA LEU A 27 11.72 -12.33 8.37
C LEU A 27 11.87 -10.82 8.44
N LEU A 28 11.89 -10.31 9.67
CA LEU A 28 11.95 -8.89 9.98
C LEU A 28 13.35 -8.50 10.42
N THR A 29 13.89 -7.46 9.78
CA THR A 29 15.09 -6.73 10.21
C THR A 29 14.75 -5.25 10.25
N ASP A 30 15.70 -4.42 10.68
CA ASP A 30 15.53 -2.97 10.55
C ASP A 30 15.47 -2.55 9.09
N GLU A 31 16.19 -3.21 8.19
CA GLU A 31 16.29 -2.76 6.80
C GLU A 31 15.25 -3.38 5.86
N LYS A 32 14.78 -4.60 6.16
CA LYS A 32 13.96 -5.40 5.24
C LYS A 32 12.92 -6.24 5.97
N LEU A 33 11.80 -6.43 5.29
CA LEU A 33 10.77 -7.40 5.61
C LEU A 33 10.62 -8.36 4.44
N ALA A 34 10.77 -9.66 4.72
CA ALA A 34 10.47 -10.72 3.77
C ALA A 34 9.46 -11.72 4.34
N ILE A 35 8.51 -12.15 3.51
CA ILE A 35 7.52 -13.18 3.85
C ILE A 35 7.52 -14.20 2.71
N GLU A 36 7.63 -15.49 3.04
CA GLU A 36 7.85 -16.57 2.06
C GLU A 36 9.03 -16.33 1.10
N GLY A 37 10.04 -15.58 1.55
CA GLY A 37 11.20 -15.20 0.74
C GLY A 37 10.97 -14.00 -0.18
N HIS A 38 9.75 -13.50 -0.34
CA HIS A 38 9.47 -12.31 -1.14
C HIS A 38 9.90 -11.02 -0.43
N PRO A 39 10.51 -10.05 -1.13
CA PRO A 39 10.85 -8.75 -0.55
C PRO A 39 9.59 -7.90 -0.44
N VAL A 40 8.95 -7.94 0.73
CA VAL A 40 7.66 -7.28 0.97
C VAL A 40 7.83 -5.79 1.24
N MET A 41 8.87 -5.39 1.98
CA MET A 41 9.16 -3.99 2.26
C MET A 41 10.65 -3.76 2.53
N GLU A 42 11.22 -2.66 2.04
CA GLU A 42 12.62 -2.29 2.29
C GLU A 42 12.78 -0.81 2.69
N ARG A 43 13.76 -0.52 3.56
CA ARG A 43 13.96 0.82 4.15
C ARG A 43 14.33 1.91 3.15
N TRP A 44 14.89 1.57 1.99
CA TRP A 44 15.22 2.55 0.95
C TRP A 44 13.98 3.32 0.46
N GLU A 45 12.78 2.75 0.63
CA GLU A 45 11.49 3.35 0.27
C GLU A 45 11.07 4.50 1.20
N THR A 46 11.82 4.77 2.27
CA THR A 46 11.46 5.77 3.29
C THR A 46 11.04 7.14 2.72
N PRO A 47 11.78 7.78 1.80
CA PRO A 47 11.36 9.06 1.25
C PRO A 47 10.04 8.97 0.47
N TYR A 48 9.80 7.83 -0.17
CA TYR A 48 8.60 7.58 -0.97
C TYR A 48 7.38 7.35 -0.07
N MET A 49 7.53 6.55 0.98
CA MET A 49 6.50 6.35 2.01
C MET A 49 6.13 7.63 2.73
N LYS A 50 7.09 8.52 2.99
CA LYS A 50 6.83 9.84 3.56
C LYS A 50 5.97 10.72 2.65
N ALA A 51 6.16 10.64 1.33
CA ALA A 51 5.35 11.40 0.37
C ALA A 51 3.89 10.92 0.34
N PHE A 52 3.66 9.60 0.45
CA PHE A 52 2.29 9.07 0.62
C PHE A 52 1.68 9.51 1.94
N ALA A 53 2.42 9.42 3.04
CA ALA A 53 1.98 9.85 4.36
C ALA A 53 1.56 11.33 4.36
N GLU A 54 2.41 12.22 3.82
CA GLU A 54 2.09 13.64 3.67
C GLU A 54 0.83 13.87 2.86
N LEU A 55 0.64 13.12 1.77
CA LEU A 55 -0.52 13.27 0.89
C LEU A 55 -1.82 12.90 1.59
N VAL A 56 -1.88 11.75 2.28
CA VAL A 56 -3.12 11.27 2.92
C VAL A 56 -3.47 12.03 4.19
N THR A 57 -2.51 12.69 4.83
CA THR A 57 -2.73 13.47 6.07
C THR A 57 -3.03 14.94 5.83
N ARG A 58 -3.13 15.41 4.58
CA ARG A 58 -3.39 16.84 4.27
C ARG A 58 -4.64 17.42 4.93
N ASN A 59 -5.65 16.58 5.14
CA ASN A 59 -6.90 16.97 5.78
C ASN A 59 -6.91 16.69 7.30
N GLY A 60 -5.81 16.13 7.85
CA GLY A 60 -5.79 15.61 9.22
C GLY A 60 -6.82 14.49 9.42
N GLY A 61 -7.46 14.48 10.58
CA GLY A 61 -8.62 13.63 10.84
C GLY A 61 -8.28 12.14 10.90
N HIS A 62 -9.15 11.30 10.33
CA HIS A 62 -9.11 9.84 10.45
C HIS A 62 -8.40 9.24 9.24
N ILE A 63 -7.29 8.55 9.48
CA ILE A 63 -6.45 7.95 8.44
C ILE A 63 -6.57 6.43 8.50
N LEU A 64 -6.82 5.80 7.35
CA LEU A 64 -6.73 4.35 7.17
C LEU A 64 -5.42 4.01 6.44
N GLU A 65 -4.59 3.17 7.05
CA GLU A 65 -3.43 2.55 6.42
C GLU A 65 -3.65 1.03 6.30
N CYS A 66 -3.36 0.47 5.14
CA CYS A 66 -3.45 -0.97 4.88
C CYS A 66 -2.10 -1.52 4.48
N GLY A 67 -1.56 -2.40 5.33
CA GLY A 67 -0.18 -2.87 5.31
C GLY A 67 0.69 -2.06 6.26
N PHE A 68 1.10 -2.65 7.39
CA PHE A 68 1.98 -1.96 8.35
C PHE A 68 3.45 -2.08 7.95
N GLY A 69 3.85 -3.25 7.44
CA GLY A 69 5.20 -3.52 6.95
C GLY A 69 6.28 -3.24 8.00
N LEU A 70 7.18 -2.30 7.70
CA LEU A 70 8.25 -1.85 8.60
C LEU A 70 7.84 -0.64 9.48
N GLY A 71 6.59 -0.19 9.43
CA GLY A 71 6.09 0.97 10.15
C GLY A 71 6.62 2.32 9.62
N ILE A 72 7.15 2.36 8.40
CA ILE A 72 7.80 3.55 7.82
C ILE A 72 6.78 4.64 7.53
N SER A 73 5.77 4.31 6.73
CA SER A 73 4.61 5.17 6.46
C SER A 73 3.84 5.44 7.75
N ALA A 74 3.65 4.43 8.60
CA ALA A 74 2.95 4.61 9.87
C ALA A 74 3.59 5.68 10.78
N ASN A 75 4.91 5.63 10.96
CA ASN A 75 5.66 6.66 11.69
C ASN A 75 5.54 8.04 11.02
N ALA A 76 5.61 8.09 9.69
CA ALA A 76 5.46 9.34 8.96
C ALA A 76 4.05 9.93 9.12
N ILE A 77 2.99 9.12 9.04
CA ILE A 77 1.61 9.53 9.27
C ILE A 77 1.45 10.09 10.67
N GLN A 78 2.01 9.42 11.70
CA GLN A 78 1.97 9.91 13.08
C GLN A 78 2.64 11.28 13.26
N SER A 79 3.65 11.63 12.45
CA SER A 79 4.28 12.97 12.50
C SER A 79 3.40 14.10 11.96
N TYR A 80 2.29 13.78 11.28
CA TYR A 80 1.31 14.73 10.76
C TYR A 80 0.06 14.86 11.64
N HIS A 81 0.12 14.39 12.89
CA HIS A 81 -0.92 14.60 13.90
C HIS A 81 -2.34 14.16 13.50
N PRO A 82 -2.55 12.92 13.04
CA PRO A 82 -3.90 12.42 12.77
C PRO A 82 -4.73 12.38 14.06
N GLU A 83 -6.05 12.53 13.94
CA GLU A 83 -6.96 12.32 15.06
C GLU A 83 -7.02 10.83 15.45
N GLU A 84 -7.10 9.97 14.44
CA GLU A 84 -7.03 8.52 14.60
C GLU A 84 -6.34 7.89 13.40
N HIS A 85 -5.42 6.97 13.67
CA HIS A 85 -4.72 6.21 12.66
C HIS A 85 -5.13 4.73 12.76
N THR A 86 -6.04 4.31 11.89
CA THR A 86 -6.48 2.92 11.78
C THR A 86 -5.52 2.17 10.86
N ILE A 87 -4.92 1.08 11.36
CA ILE A 87 -3.94 0.31 10.58
C ILE A 87 -4.42 -1.14 10.48
N ILE A 88 -4.60 -1.63 9.27
CA ILE A 88 -4.95 -3.03 8.99
C ILE A 88 -3.69 -3.79 8.57
N GLU A 89 -3.38 -4.89 9.26
CA GLU A 89 -2.26 -5.77 8.94
C GLU A 89 -2.72 -7.24 8.97
N ALA A 90 -2.34 -8.01 7.96
CA ALA A 90 -2.80 -9.37 7.78
C ALA A 90 -1.90 -10.42 8.44
N ASN A 91 -0.59 -10.16 8.50
CA ASN A 91 0.40 -11.10 9.01
C ASN A 91 0.58 -10.99 10.53
N GLU A 92 0.50 -12.10 11.26
CA GLU A 92 0.54 -12.11 12.72
C GLU A 92 1.87 -11.64 13.31
N ASP A 93 3.00 -11.93 12.67
CA ASP A 93 4.31 -11.51 13.17
C ASP A 93 4.54 -10.01 12.93
N VAL A 94 4.04 -9.46 11.81
CA VAL A 94 4.03 -8.00 11.56
C VAL A 94 3.03 -7.28 12.47
N PHE A 95 1.86 -7.88 12.72
CA PHE A 95 0.84 -7.33 13.60
C PHE A 95 1.33 -7.16 15.04
N LYS A 96 2.18 -8.08 15.55
CA LYS A 96 2.81 -7.90 16.88
C LYS A 96 3.63 -6.61 16.96
N ARG A 97 4.40 -6.29 15.91
CA ARG A 97 5.14 -5.01 15.83
C ARG A 97 4.21 -3.81 15.74
N LEU A 98 3.06 -3.95 15.08
CA LEU A 98 2.03 -2.91 15.07
C LEU A 98 1.45 -2.68 16.48
N ILE A 99 1.23 -3.73 17.28
CA ILE A 99 0.82 -3.59 18.68
C ILE A 99 1.89 -2.87 19.52
N GLU A 100 3.17 -3.19 19.31
CA GLU A 100 4.28 -2.47 19.97
C GLU A 100 4.33 -0.99 19.57
N PHE A 101 4.17 -0.71 18.27
CA PHE A 101 4.11 0.65 17.74
C PHE A 101 2.96 1.44 18.35
N GLN A 102 1.77 0.84 18.50
CA GLN A 102 0.61 1.47 19.13
C GLN A 102 0.94 2.02 20.53
N GLN A 103 1.77 1.33 21.32
CA GLN A 103 2.13 1.76 22.68
C GLN A 103 3.03 3.01 22.72
N THR A 104 3.69 3.32 21.60
CA THR A 104 4.67 4.42 21.50
C THR A 104 4.26 5.51 20.52
N ALA A 105 3.12 5.34 19.84
CA ALA A 105 2.59 6.29 18.88
C ALA A 105 2.19 7.60 19.56
N ALA A 106 2.44 8.72 18.88
CA ALA A 106 2.13 10.06 19.40
C ALA A 106 0.62 10.37 19.41
N HIS A 107 -0.13 9.77 18.49
CA HIS A 107 -1.56 9.92 18.32
C HIS A 107 -2.26 8.56 18.37
N LYS A 108 -3.59 8.56 18.50
CA LYS A 108 -4.39 7.34 18.63
C LYS A 108 -4.14 6.41 17.44
N VAL A 109 -3.70 5.19 17.72
CA VAL A 109 -3.58 4.10 16.74
C VAL A 109 -4.61 3.01 17.07
N THR A 110 -5.39 2.61 16.05
CA THR A 110 -6.37 1.52 16.12
C THR A 110 -5.90 0.37 15.22
N PRO A 111 -5.21 -0.64 15.78
CA PRO A 111 -4.70 -1.77 15.00
C PRO A 111 -5.80 -2.83 14.77
N ILE A 112 -5.90 -3.35 13.54
CA ILE A 112 -6.85 -4.42 13.19
C ILE A 112 -6.11 -5.55 12.48
N LEU A 113 -6.19 -6.77 13.04
CA LEU A 113 -5.62 -7.97 12.42
C LEU A 113 -6.61 -8.53 11.40
N GLY A 114 -6.18 -8.66 10.15
CA GLY A 114 -6.98 -9.34 9.13
C GLY A 114 -6.63 -8.96 7.69
N LEU A 115 -7.28 -9.63 6.75
CA LEU A 115 -7.19 -9.27 5.33
C LEU A 115 -7.99 -8.00 5.10
N ALA A 116 -7.37 -6.99 4.47
CA ALA A 116 -7.97 -5.67 4.32
C ALA A 116 -9.39 -5.72 3.72
N CYS A 117 -9.60 -6.45 2.63
CA CYS A 117 -10.92 -6.56 1.98
C CYS A 117 -12.00 -7.22 2.85
N GLU A 118 -11.64 -8.12 3.77
CA GLU A 118 -12.56 -8.73 4.74
C GLU A 118 -12.85 -7.76 5.89
N VAL A 119 -11.80 -7.13 6.43
CA VAL A 119 -11.93 -6.13 7.50
C VAL A 119 -12.81 -4.95 7.08
N LEU A 120 -12.70 -4.50 5.83
CA LEU A 120 -13.54 -3.43 5.27
C LEU A 120 -15.05 -3.74 5.31
N GLU A 121 -15.46 -5.01 5.36
CA GLU A 121 -16.89 -5.38 5.44
C GLU A 121 -17.53 -5.01 6.77
N SER A 122 -16.73 -4.69 7.79
CA SER A 122 -17.23 -4.18 9.08
C SER A 122 -17.46 -2.67 9.09
N PHE A 123 -17.04 -1.94 8.04
CA PHE A 123 -17.19 -0.50 7.94
C PHE A 123 -18.44 -0.18 7.10
N ASN A 124 -19.36 0.59 7.67
CA ASN A 124 -20.69 0.81 7.07
C ASN A 124 -20.94 2.26 6.65
N GLU A 125 -20.05 3.19 7.00
CA GLU A 125 -20.24 4.62 6.74
C GLU A 125 -18.90 5.31 6.39
N PRO A 126 -18.95 6.43 5.64
CA PRO A 126 -17.78 7.27 5.41
C PRO A 126 -17.13 7.73 6.72
N LYS A 127 -15.86 7.40 6.91
CA LYS A 127 -15.11 7.70 8.14
C LYS A 127 -13.79 8.42 7.87
N PHE A 128 -13.15 8.16 6.74
CA PHE A 128 -11.74 8.50 6.56
C PHE A 128 -11.53 9.79 5.79
N ASP A 129 -10.64 10.62 6.30
CA ASP A 129 -10.13 11.83 5.65
C ASP A 129 -8.95 11.50 4.73
N GLY A 130 -8.25 10.38 5.00
CA GLY A 130 -7.17 9.83 4.20
C GLY A 130 -7.14 8.31 4.20
N ILE A 131 -6.85 7.69 3.05
CA ILE A 131 -6.66 6.24 2.91
C ILE A 131 -5.36 5.97 2.14
N PHE A 132 -4.48 5.17 2.73
CA PHE A 132 -3.26 4.67 2.10
C PHE A 132 -3.27 3.14 2.02
N TYR A 133 -3.07 2.62 0.81
CA TYR A 133 -2.94 1.19 0.56
C TYR A 133 -1.54 0.85 0.04
N ASP A 134 -0.79 0.07 0.81
CA ASP A 134 0.54 -0.42 0.46
C ASP A 134 0.71 -1.87 0.95
N THR A 135 -0.01 -2.78 0.31
CA THR A 135 0.05 -4.20 0.65
C THR A 135 0.83 -4.98 -0.39
N TYR A 136 1.03 -6.27 -0.12
CA TYR A 136 1.67 -7.21 -1.04
C TYR A 136 0.63 -8.13 -1.70
N PRO A 137 0.78 -8.49 -3.00
CA PRO A 137 -0.11 -9.45 -3.62
C PRO A 137 0.07 -10.85 -3.04
N LEU A 138 -1.05 -11.54 -2.83
CA LEU A 138 -1.08 -12.85 -2.16
C LEU A 138 -0.96 -14.03 -3.13
N ASN A 139 -1.14 -13.77 -4.42
CA ASN A 139 -1.01 -14.72 -5.51
C ASN A 139 -0.54 -14.03 -6.80
N ALA A 140 -0.07 -14.83 -7.76
CA ALA A 140 0.45 -14.32 -9.03
C ALA A 140 -0.65 -13.75 -9.96
N ASP A 141 -1.90 -14.19 -9.83
CA ASP A 141 -3.00 -13.79 -10.71
C ASP A 141 -3.43 -12.33 -10.44
N GLU A 142 -3.28 -11.87 -9.20
CA GLU A 142 -3.63 -10.52 -8.75
C GLU A 142 -2.42 -9.59 -8.59
N GLN A 143 -1.22 -10.01 -9.00
CA GLN A 143 0.02 -9.28 -8.72
C GLN A 143 0.00 -7.82 -9.21
N HIS A 144 -0.70 -7.54 -10.30
CA HIS A 144 -0.80 -6.20 -10.88
C HIS A 144 -2.06 -5.41 -10.46
N THR A 145 -3.02 -6.08 -9.82
CA THR A 145 -4.40 -5.58 -9.71
C THR A 145 -5.01 -5.68 -8.31
N HIS A 146 -4.33 -6.31 -7.33
CA HIS A 146 -4.86 -6.54 -5.97
C HIS A 146 -5.38 -5.27 -5.29
N GLN A 147 -4.78 -4.11 -5.57
CA GLN A 147 -5.21 -2.82 -5.05
C GLN A 147 -6.62 -2.42 -5.45
N PHE A 148 -7.13 -2.84 -6.62
CA PHE A 148 -8.40 -2.34 -7.14
C PHE A 148 -9.60 -2.95 -6.43
N THR A 149 -9.51 -4.21 -6.01
CA THR A 149 -10.54 -4.84 -5.16
C THR A 149 -10.66 -4.13 -3.82
N PHE A 150 -9.53 -3.69 -3.25
CA PHE A 150 -9.53 -2.87 -2.04
C PHE A 150 -10.12 -1.48 -2.31
N ILE A 151 -9.67 -0.78 -3.35
CA ILE A 151 -10.14 0.58 -3.70
C ILE A 151 -11.65 0.60 -3.89
N LYS A 152 -12.22 -0.40 -4.56
CA LYS A 152 -13.67 -0.55 -4.74
C LYS A 152 -14.43 -0.55 -3.42
N LYS A 153 -13.88 -1.19 -2.39
CA LYS A 153 -14.49 -1.29 -1.05
C LYS A 153 -14.18 -0.07 -0.18
N SER A 154 -13.00 0.54 -0.31
CA SER A 154 -12.54 1.62 0.57
C SER A 154 -12.91 3.02 0.09
N TYR A 155 -13.04 3.26 -1.21
CA TYR A 155 -13.41 4.57 -1.75
C TYR A 155 -14.76 5.09 -1.21
N PRO A 156 -15.83 4.26 -1.06
CA PRO A 156 -17.06 4.69 -0.39
C PRO A 156 -16.85 5.15 1.07
N LEU A 157 -15.82 4.65 1.75
CA LEU A 157 -15.50 4.98 3.14
C LEU A 157 -14.74 6.31 3.31
N LEU A 158 -14.29 6.92 2.22
CA LEU A 158 -13.78 8.29 2.25
C LEU A 158 -14.92 9.27 2.54
N LYS A 159 -14.64 10.25 3.40
CA LYS A 159 -15.44 11.47 3.50
C LYS A 159 -15.31 12.30 2.21
N LYS A 160 -16.26 13.20 1.99
CA LYS A 160 -16.13 14.24 0.97
C LYS A 160 -14.87 15.09 1.26
N GLY A 161 -14.08 15.32 0.22
CA GLY A 161 -12.75 15.94 0.28
C GLY A 161 -11.62 14.97 0.66
N GLY A 162 -11.94 13.74 1.07
CA GLY A 162 -10.98 12.74 1.51
C GLY A 162 -10.05 12.28 0.38
N ILE A 163 -8.82 11.93 0.75
CA ILE A 163 -7.76 11.57 -0.19
C ILE A 163 -7.46 10.07 -0.11
N LEU A 164 -7.44 9.38 -1.25
CA LEU A 164 -6.93 8.01 -1.35
C LEU A 164 -5.73 7.97 -2.28
N THR A 165 -4.67 7.34 -1.79
CA THR A 165 -3.50 6.96 -2.58
C THR A 165 -3.17 5.49 -2.34
N TYR A 166 -2.43 4.89 -3.27
CA TYR A 166 -2.02 3.51 -3.17
C TYR A 166 -0.67 3.28 -3.83
N CYS A 167 -0.02 2.19 -3.45
CA CYS A 167 1.25 1.74 -4.01
C CYS A 167 1.14 0.27 -4.43
N ASN A 168 1.78 -0.05 -5.55
CA ASN A 168 2.10 -1.42 -5.95
C ASN A 168 3.46 -1.38 -6.67
N LEU A 169 4.52 -1.18 -5.89
CA LEU A 169 5.83 -0.85 -6.42
C LEU A 169 6.42 -1.98 -7.27
N THR A 170 6.25 -3.23 -6.85
CA THR A 170 6.70 -4.41 -7.61
C THR A 170 6.02 -4.52 -8.98
N SER A 171 4.71 -4.27 -9.06
CA SER A 171 3.98 -4.26 -10.34
C SER A 171 4.46 -3.13 -11.24
N THR A 172 4.49 -1.92 -10.72
CA THR A 172 4.79 -0.72 -11.50
C THR A 172 6.26 -0.68 -11.94
N GLY A 173 7.18 -1.23 -11.14
CA GLY A 173 8.59 -1.42 -11.52
C GLY A 173 8.76 -2.32 -12.74
N VAL A 174 8.00 -3.41 -12.81
CA VAL A 174 7.99 -4.32 -13.97
C VAL A 174 7.32 -3.68 -15.17
N LEU A 175 6.11 -3.12 -14.98
CA LEU A 175 5.30 -2.57 -16.05
C LEU A 175 5.96 -1.35 -16.71
N LYS A 176 6.69 -0.51 -15.96
CA LYS A 176 7.32 0.70 -16.50
C LYS A 176 8.29 0.44 -17.65
N ASN A 177 8.87 -0.76 -17.75
CA ASN A 177 9.72 -1.15 -18.89
C ASN A 177 8.95 -1.26 -20.21
N LYS A 178 7.62 -1.30 -20.18
CA LYS A 178 6.75 -1.46 -21.36
C LYS A 178 6.12 -0.13 -21.83
N TYR A 179 6.34 0.97 -21.12
CA TYR A 179 5.70 2.26 -21.39
C TYR A 179 6.72 3.39 -21.33
N ASP A 180 6.57 4.39 -22.18
CA ASP A 180 7.56 5.48 -22.28
C ASP A 180 7.49 6.40 -21.05
N SER A 181 6.29 6.67 -20.55
CA SER A 181 6.06 7.57 -19.41
C SER A 181 5.20 6.95 -18.31
N TRP A 182 5.33 7.48 -17.09
CA TRP A 182 4.45 7.11 -15.97
C TRP A 182 2.98 7.43 -16.26
N LYS A 183 2.72 8.53 -16.98
CA LYS A 183 1.37 8.93 -17.35
C LYS A 183 0.73 7.92 -18.30
N GLN A 184 1.48 7.45 -19.29
CA GLN A 184 1.01 6.40 -20.19
C GLN A 184 0.73 5.10 -19.43
N LEU A 185 1.65 4.65 -18.57
CA LEU A 185 1.46 3.47 -17.74
C LEU A 185 0.20 3.60 -16.87
N PHE A 186 0.00 4.75 -16.21
CA PHE A 186 -1.17 5.00 -15.39
C PHE A 186 -2.46 4.92 -16.21
N ASN A 187 -2.50 5.62 -17.34
CA ASN A 187 -3.68 5.66 -18.20
C ASN A 187 -4.04 4.28 -18.77
N GLU A 188 -3.06 3.45 -19.11
CA GLU A 188 -3.30 2.16 -19.75
C GLU A 188 -3.46 1.00 -18.76
N THR A 189 -2.90 1.09 -17.54
CA THR A 189 -2.90 -0.03 -16.59
C THR A 189 -3.57 0.24 -15.26
N GLN A 190 -3.88 1.50 -14.93
CA GLN A 190 -4.48 1.87 -13.64
C GLN A 190 -5.87 2.47 -13.83
N LEU A 191 -6.00 3.47 -14.69
CA LEU A 191 -7.23 4.23 -14.90
C LEU A 191 -8.45 3.33 -15.23
N PRO A 192 -8.38 2.34 -16.14
CA PRO A 192 -9.54 1.49 -16.43
C PRO A 192 -10.06 0.73 -15.20
N HIS A 193 -9.15 0.22 -14.37
CA HIS A 193 -9.53 -0.51 -13.16
C HIS A 193 -10.03 0.40 -12.04
N LEU A 194 -9.56 1.65 -11.96
CA LEU A 194 -10.12 2.64 -11.03
C LEU A 194 -11.58 2.97 -11.39
N LEU A 195 -11.86 3.14 -12.68
CA LEU A 195 -13.22 3.36 -13.17
C LEU A 195 -14.11 2.13 -12.91
N GLU A 196 -13.60 0.92 -13.16
CA GLU A 196 -14.30 -0.34 -12.86
C GLU A 196 -14.54 -0.53 -11.35
N ALA A 197 -13.63 -0.05 -10.50
CA ALA A 197 -13.77 -0.01 -9.06
C ALA A 197 -14.84 1.00 -8.59
N GLY A 198 -15.42 1.79 -9.49
CA GLY A 198 -16.48 2.75 -9.19
C GLY A 198 -15.98 4.11 -8.74
N VAL A 199 -14.70 4.42 -8.93
CA VAL A 199 -14.16 5.77 -8.69
C VAL A 199 -14.61 6.68 -9.82
N PRO A 200 -15.33 7.80 -9.56
CA PRO A 200 -15.69 8.76 -10.58
C PRO A 200 -14.45 9.33 -11.27
N GLU A 201 -14.51 9.52 -12.60
CA GLU A 201 -13.38 10.03 -13.38
C GLU A 201 -12.87 11.39 -12.85
N ASN A 202 -13.79 12.27 -12.46
CA ASN A 202 -13.46 13.58 -11.89
C ASN A 202 -12.66 13.48 -10.58
N ASP A 203 -12.79 12.38 -9.85
CA ASP A 203 -12.12 12.18 -8.57
C ASP A 203 -10.70 11.62 -8.75
N ILE A 204 -10.36 11.15 -9.96
CA ILE A 204 -9.04 10.65 -10.33
C ILE A 204 -8.17 11.83 -10.78
N LYS A 205 -7.39 12.40 -9.86
CA LYS A 205 -6.58 13.61 -10.10
C LYS A 205 -5.24 13.32 -10.82
N GLY A 206 -5.02 12.08 -11.24
CA GLY A 206 -3.83 11.64 -11.97
C GLY A 206 -2.71 11.15 -11.04
N ILE A 207 -1.46 11.49 -11.39
CA ILE A 207 -0.27 11.03 -10.69
C ILE A 207 0.71 12.17 -10.40
N VAL A 208 1.45 12.07 -9.30
CA VAL A 208 2.69 12.82 -9.06
C VAL A 208 3.88 11.92 -9.35
N ILE A 209 4.88 12.44 -10.05
CA ILE A 209 6.15 11.72 -10.29
C ILE A 209 7.11 12.07 -9.16
N PHE A 210 7.50 11.07 -8.38
CA PHE A 210 8.39 11.20 -7.24
C PHE A 210 9.77 10.62 -7.55
N LYS A 211 10.85 11.27 -7.11
CA LYS A 211 12.23 10.78 -7.28
C LYS A 211 12.52 9.69 -6.25
N VAL A 212 13.02 8.54 -6.71
CA VAL A 212 13.41 7.43 -5.85
C VAL A 212 14.82 6.97 -6.15
N SER A 213 15.47 6.32 -5.17
CA SER A 213 16.85 5.84 -5.29
C SER A 213 16.94 4.40 -4.80
N PRO A 214 16.38 3.42 -5.54
CA PRO A 214 16.51 2.02 -5.19
C PRO A 214 17.99 1.60 -5.18
N PRO A 215 18.41 0.74 -4.23
CA PRO A 215 19.70 0.08 -4.26
C PRO A 215 19.95 -0.67 -5.57
N SER A 216 21.21 -0.86 -5.95
CA SER A 216 21.57 -1.57 -7.20
C SER A 216 21.14 -3.04 -7.20
N ASP A 217 20.95 -3.63 -6.02
CA ASP A 217 20.51 -5.01 -5.80
C ASP A 217 19.00 -5.13 -5.55
N CYS A 218 18.22 -4.06 -5.72
CA CYS A 218 16.77 -4.11 -5.59
C CYS A 218 16.15 -5.05 -6.64
N LEU A 219 15.43 -6.08 -6.17
CA LEU A 219 14.88 -7.15 -7.02
C LEU A 219 13.59 -6.78 -7.75
N TYR A 220 12.92 -5.70 -7.35
CA TYR A 220 11.59 -5.35 -7.84
C TYR A 220 11.49 -3.97 -8.48
N PHE A 221 12.46 -3.08 -8.23
CA PHE A 221 12.41 -1.70 -8.72
C PHE A 221 13.79 -1.16 -9.09
N GLN A 222 13.97 -0.73 -10.34
CA GLN A 222 15.25 -0.22 -10.85
C GLN A 222 15.17 1.22 -11.40
N HIS A 223 13.98 1.82 -11.42
CA HIS A 223 13.76 3.18 -11.95
C HIS A 223 14.19 4.24 -10.95
N LYS A 224 14.51 5.45 -11.45
CA LYS A 224 14.89 6.61 -10.61
C LYS A 224 13.72 7.53 -10.24
N THR A 225 12.54 7.20 -10.74
CA THR A 225 11.27 7.85 -10.39
C THR A 225 10.21 6.80 -10.18
N ALA A 226 9.14 7.14 -9.47
CA ALA A 226 7.95 6.33 -9.26
C ALA A 226 6.70 7.24 -9.31
N MET A 227 5.52 6.66 -9.50
CA MET A 227 4.26 7.42 -9.57
C MET A 227 3.45 7.29 -8.28
N ILE A 228 2.87 8.39 -7.82
CA ILE A 228 1.94 8.48 -6.69
C ILE A 228 0.55 8.80 -7.26
N PRO A 229 -0.38 7.85 -7.34
CA PRO A 229 -1.77 8.09 -7.72
C PRO A 229 -2.51 8.98 -6.72
N ILE A 230 -3.35 9.88 -7.19
CA ILE A 230 -4.12 10.77 -6.31
C ILE A 230 -5.60 10.66 -6.65
N LEU A 231 -6.38 10.15 -5.70
CA LEU A 231 -7.85 10.17 -5.76
C LEU A 231 -8.36 11.14 -4.69
N ILE A 232 -9.25 12.05 -5.05
CA ILE A 232 -9.90 12.98 -4.11
C ILE A 232 -11.40 12.88 -4.31
N LYS A 233 -12.12 12.56 -3.24
CA LYS A 233 -13.58 12.37 -3.29
C LYS A 233 -14.30 13.71 -3.32
N ASP A 234 -14.81 14.15 -4.47
CA ASP A 234 -15.48 15.47 -4.57
C ASP A 234 -16.95 15.44 -4.10
N VAL A 235 -17.57 14.25 -4.09
CA VAL A 235 -18.99 14.02 -3.77
C VAL A 235 -19.21 13.14 -2.55
#